data_AF-A0A838I0J6-F1
#
_entry.id   AF-A0A838I0J6-F1
#
_cell.length_a   1.000
_cell.length_b   1.000
_cell.length_c   1.000
_cell.angle_alpha   90.00
_cell.angle_beta   90.00
_cell.angle_gamma   90.00
#
_symmetry.space_group_name_H-M   'P 1'
#
loop_
_entity.id
_entity.type
_entity.pdbx_description
1 polymer ?
#
loop_
_entity_poly.entity_id
_entity_poly.type
_entity_poly.pdbx_seq_one_letter_code
_entity_poly.pdbx_strand_id
1 'polypeptide(L)'
;MIKAVVRAGKSVLVPLSGSQRYDLVFEDDSGFQRVQCKTGRIEGGAVEFRPVSAANRPPYAREDYRGQVDYFGVWLPESDVVYLVPVDDVGVSKAYLRLAPPRNGQARGIRWAADYLLAEERAAYRVA
;
A
#
# COMPACT_ATOMS: atom_id res chain seq x y z
N MET A 1 8.43 -4.04 -3.41
CA MET A 1 8.11 -2.66 -2.98
C MET A 1 9.10 -1.61 -3.51
N ILE A 2 10.31 -1.47 -2.96
CA ILE A 2 11.25 -0.37 -3.32
C ILE A 2 11.44 -0.24 -4.83
N LYS A 3 11.71 -1.36 -5.52
CA LYS A 3 11.82 -1.43 -6.98
C LYS A 3 10.62 -0.80 -7.71
N ALA A 4 9.39 -1.07 -7.27
CA ALA A 4 8.19 -0.53 -7.89
C ALA A 4 8.07 0.98 -7.66
N VAL A 5 8.41 1.47 -6.45
CA VAL A 5 8.41 2.90 -6.12
C VAL A 5 9.46 3.66 -6.94
N VAL A 6 10.67 3.11 -7.08
CA VAL A 6 11.71 3.70 -7.91
C VAL A 6 11.31 3.72 -9.39
N ARG A 7 10.69 2.65 -9.90
CA ARG A 7 10.17 2.62 -11.28
C ARG A 7 9.02 3.57 -11.51
N ALA A 8 8.31 4.00 -10.46
CA ALA A 8 7.31 5.04 -10.52
C ALA A 8 7.90 6.46 -10.51
N GLY A 9 9.23 6.60 -10.65
CA GLY A 9 9.91 7.90 -10.70
C GLY A 9 10.14 8.54 -9.32
N LYS A 10 9.88 7.82 -8.23
CA LYS A 10 9.96 8.38 -6.87
C LYS A 10 11.30 8.10 -6.21
N SER A 11 11.86 9.13 -5.56
CA SER A 11 13.01 8.98 -4.65
C SER A 11 12.59 8.24 -3.38
N VAL A 12 13.43 7.33 -2.88
CA VAL A 12 13.10 6.47 -1.73
C VAL A 12 14.15 6.62 -0.63
N LEU A 13 13.67 6.81 0.61
CA LEU A 13 14.46 6.78 1.84
C LEU A 13 14.04 5.56 2.66
N VAL A 14 15.01 4.86 3.23
CA VAL A 14 14.77 3.66 4.05
C VAL A 14 15.36 3.92 5.45
N PRO A 15 14.57 3.75 6.53
CA PRO A 15 15.09 3.86 7.88
C PRO A 15 16.14 2.76 8.13
N LEU A 16 17.24 3.13 8.76
CA LEU A 16 18.34 2.19 9.07
C LEU A 16 18.05 1.33 10.31
N SER A 17 17.15 1.78 11.18
CA SER A 17 16.65 1.01 12.32
C SER A 17 15.30 0.36 12.01
N GLY A 18 14.91 -0.67 12.77
CA GLY A 18 13.66 -1.42 12.58
C GLY A 18 12.54 -1.08 13.56
N SER A 19 12.63 0.04 14.28
CA SER A 19 11.64 0.43 15.31
C SER A 19 10.57 1.38 14.78
N GLN A 20 10.65 1.79 13.52
CA GLN A 20 9.74 2.73 12.90
C GLN A 20 8.41 2.05 12.53
N ARG A 21 7.38 2.87 12.43
CA ARG A 21 6.01 2.47 12.03
C ARG A 21 5.82 2.38 10.52
N TYR A 22 6.86 2.75 9.76
CA TYR A 22 6.91 2.70 8.31
C TYR A 22 8.17 1.94 7.90
N ASP A 23 8.12 1.31 6.73
CA ASP A 23 9.26 0.57 6.18
C ASP A 23 10.08 1.41 5.19
N LEU A 24 9.46 2.43 4.59
CA LEU A 24 10.12 3.37 3.70
C LEU A 24 9.40 4.71 3.70
N VAL A 25 10.08 5.72 3.15
CA VAL A 25 9.52 7.02 2.80
C VAL A 25 9.80 7.23 1.31
N PHE A 26 8.85 7.78 0.57
CA PHE A 26 9.14 8.32 -0.75
C PHE A 26 8.90 9.82 -0.79
N GLU A 27 9.57 10.50 -1.71
CA GLU A 27 9.37 11.93 -1.97
C GLU A 27 8.55 12.09 -3.26
N ASP A 28 7.60 13.02 -3.25
CA ASP A 28 6.94 13.56 -4.43
C ASP A 28 6.65 15.06 -4.27
N ASP A 29 5.89 15.65 -5.18
CA ASP A 29 5.56 17.07 -5.19
C ASP A 29 4.86 17.55 -3.89
N SER A 30 4.28 16.64 -3.11
CA SER A 30 3.64 16.93 -1.82
C SER A 30 4.58 16.76 -0.62
N GLY A 31 5.83 16.35 -0.85
CA GLY A 31 6.86 16.15 0.16
C GLY A 31 7.09 14.68 0.50
N PHE A 32 7.46 14.41 1.76
CA PHE A 32 7.80 13.06 2.23
C PHE A 32 6.57 12.28 2.68
N GLN A 33 6.39 11.11 2.09
CA GLN A 33 5.27 10.20 2.34
C GLN A 33 5.77 8.91 2.99
N ARG A 34 5.35 8.64 4.22
CA ARG A 34 5.70 7.43 5.00
C ARG A 34 4.82 6.27 4.57
N VAL A 35 5.45 5.14 4.27
CA VAL A 35 4.78 3.94 3.77
C VAL A 35 5.05 2.75 4.65
N GLN A 36 4.00 2.12 5.16
CA GLN A 36 4.07 0.77 5.70
C GLN A 36 3.77 -0.25 4.60
N CYS A 37 4.70 -1.17 4.36
CA CYS A 37 4.56 -2.24 3.40
C CYS A 37 3.72 -3.38 3.98
N LYS A 38 2.85 -3.94 3.14
CA LYS A 38 2.05 -5.13 3.44
C LYS A 38 2.07 -6.05 2.21
N THR A 39 1.99 -7.35 2.47
CA THR A 39 1.77 -8.33 1.41
C THR A 39 0.27 -8.54 1.22
N GLY A 40 -0.21 -8.35 -0.01
CA GLY A 40 -1.55 -8.68 -0.43
C GLY A 40 -1.65 -10.13 -0.92
N ARG A 41 -2.87 -10.64 -1.04
CA ARG A 41 -3.17 -11.90 -1.71
C ARG A 41 -4.50 -11.83 -2.44
N ILE A 42 -4.69 -12.62 -3.48
CA ILE A 42 -5.97 -12.69 -4.19
C ILE A 42 -6.97 -13.53 -3.39
N GLU A 43 -8.12 -12.96 -3.07
CA GLU A 43 -9.23 -13.63 -2.39
C GLU A 43 -10.56 -13.13 -2.98
N GLY A 44 -11.37 -14.04 -3.53
CA GLY A 44 -12.73 -13.72 -3.98
C GLY A 44 -12.83 -12.54 -4.97
N GLY A 45 -11.86 -12.39 -5.89
CA GLY A 45 -11.83 -11.30 -6.88
C GLY A 45 -11.35 -9.95 -6.32
N ALA A 46 -10.60 -9.96 -5.22
CA ALA A 46 -9.99 -8.78 -4.62
C ALA A 46 -8.58 -9.08 -4.12
N VAL A 47 -7.76 -8.04 -3.98
CA VAL A 47 -6.53 -8.08 -3.19
C VAL A 47 -6.90 -7.87 -1.72
N GLU A 48 -6.77 -8.91 -0.90
CA GLU A 48 -6.93 -8.82 0.56
C GLU A 48 -5.59 -8.46 1.21
N PHE A 49 -5.59 -7.51 2.14
CA PHE A 49 -4.45 -7.23 3.02
C PHE A 49 -4.90 -6.84 4.43
N ARG A 50 -3.95 -6.75 5.36
CA ARG A 50 -4.20 -6.34 6.76
C ARG A 50 -3.53 -4.97 7.03
N PRO A 51 -4.29 -3.89 7.19
CA PRO A 51 -3.81 -2.54 7.54
C PRO A 51 -3.52 -2.38 9.04
N VAL A 52 -3.12 -3.44 9.73
CA VAL A 52 -2.95 -3.43 11.18
C VAL A 52 -1.59 -4.02 11.55
N SER A 53 -0.99 -3.46 12.61
CA SER A 53 0.15 -4.08 13.25
C SER A 53 -0.38 -5.14 14.21
N ALA A 54 0.00 -6.39 14.01
CA ALA A 54 -0.18 -7.40 15.05
C ALA A 54 1.00 -7.27 16.00
N ALA A 55 0.76 -6.80 17.23
CA ALA A 55 1.79 -6.88 18.25
C ALA A 55 2.16 -8.36 18.45
N ASN A 56 3.40 -8.73 18.15
CA ASN A 56 3.93 -10.08 18.39
C ASN A 56 4.23 -10.33 19.88
N ARG A 57 3.83 -9.41 20.77
CA ARG A 57 4.03 -9.49 22.22
C ARG A 57 2.75 -9.04 22.94
N PRO A 58 2.45 -9.61 24.13
CA PRO A 58 1.35 -9.16 24.98
C PRO A 58 1.43 -7.64 25.22
N PRO A 59 0.31 -6.91 25.19
CA PRO A 59 -1.07 -7.40 25.27
C PRO A 59 -1.74 -7.75 23.93
N TYR A 60 -1.00 -8.05 22.85
CA TYR A 60 -1.59 -8.37 21.53
C TYR A 60 -2.58 -7.29 21.06
N ALA A 61 -2.18 -6.03 21.18
CA ALA A 61 -3.00 -4.92 20.71
C ALA A 61 -2.98 -4.85 19.18
N ARG A 62 -4.15 -4.58 18.60
CA ARG A 62 -4.27 -4.10 17.23
C ARG A 62 -4.15 -2.59 17.27
N GLU A 63 -3.06 -2.08 16.71
CA GLU A 63 -2.83 -0.64 16.68
C GLU A 63 -3.15 -0.08 15.29
N ASP A 64 -3.86 1.05 15.30
CA ASP A 64 -4.09 1.86 14.12
C ASP A 64 -2.77 2.50 13.65
N TYR A 65 -2.72 2.85 12.37
CA TYR A 65 -1.61 3.56 11.74
C TYR A 65 -1.93 5.01 11.39
N ARG A 66 -3.19 5.49 11.58
CA ARG A 66 -3.53 6.90 11.34
C ARG A 66 -2.59 7.85 12.07
N GLY A 67 -2.10 8.86 11.36
CA GLY A 67 -1.09 9.83 11.82
C GLY A 67 0.34 9.29 11.89
N GLN A 68 0.55 7.98 11.78
CA GLN A 68 1.87 7.35 11.88
C GLN A 68 2.48 7.03 10.52
N VAL A 69 1.63 6.71 9.53
CA VAL A 69 2.00 6.53 8.12
C VAL A 69 0.97 7.24 7.26
N ASP A 70 1.38 7.56 6.04
CA ASP A 70 0.53 8.24 5.07
C ASP A 70 -0.12 7.22 4.13
N TYR A 71 0.61 6.14 3.80
CA TYR A 71 0.12 5.06 2.95
C TYR A 71 0.44 3.66 3.47
N PHE A 72 -0.40 2.71 3.08
CA PHE A 72 -0.04 1.31 2.96
C PHE A 72 0.45 1.01 1.55
N GLY A 73 1.68 0.51 1.42
CA GLY A 73 2.15 -0.09 0.18
C GLY A 73 1.80 -1.57 0.18
N VAL A 74 0.83 -1.98 -0.62
CA VAL A 74 0.37 -3.38 -0.72
C VAL A 74 1.01 -4.04 -1.94
N TRP A 75 2.01 -4.89 -1.71
CA TRP A 75 2.62 -5.69 -2.77
C TRP A 75 1.85 -6.98 -3.00
N LEU A 76 1.48 -7.26 -4.25
CA LEU A 76 0.82 -8.49 -4.67
C LEU A 76 1.86 -9.41 -5.35
N PRO A 77 2.31 -10.50 -4.69
CA PRO A 77 3.38 -11.36 -5.21
C PRO A 77 3.08 -11.98 -6.58
N GLU A 78 1.82 -12.32 -6.84
CA GLU A 78 1.39 -13.06 -8.03
C GLU A 78 1.59 -12.27 -9.33
N SER A 79 1.59 -10.93 -9.26
CA SER A 79 1.73 -10.06 -10.41
C SER A 79 2.87 -9.03 -10.30
N ASP A 80 3.65 -9.08 -9.22
CA ASP A 80 4.67 -8.06 -8.86
C ASP A 80 4.14 -6.62 -8.88
N VAL A 81 2.85 -6.43 -8.57
CA VAL A 81 2.19 -5.12 -8.55
C VAL A 81 2.20 -4.54 -7.15
N VAL A 82 2.30 -3.21 -7.05
CA VAL A 82 2.13 -2.47 -5.80
C VAL A 82 0.89 -1.58 -5.90
N TYR A 83 0.09 -1.61 -4.86
CA TYR A 83 -1.00 -0.66 -4.63
C TYR A 83 -0.61 0.29 -3.50
N LEU A 84 -0.82 1.59 -3.70
CA LEU A 84 -0.56 2.62 -2.71
C LEU A 84 -1.90 3.11 -2.14
N VAL A 85 -2.24 2.67 -0.93
CA VAL A 85 -3.55 2.91 -0.30
C VAL A 85 -3.39 3.95 0.80
N PRO A 86 -4.06 5.12 0.74
CA PRO A 86 -4.07 6.08 1.84
C PRO A 86 -4.51 5.42 3.14
N VAL A 87 -3.87 5.79 4.26
CA VAL A 87 -4.20 5.20 5.57
C VAL A 87 -5.67 5.41 5.95
N ASP A 88 -6.24 6.54 5.55
CA ASP A 88 -7.62 6.93 5.89
C ASP A 88 -8.69 6.21 5.05
N ASP A 89 -8.30 5.61 3.93
CA ASP A 89 -9.22 4.88 3.04
C ASP A 89 -9.62 3.51 3.59
N VAL A 90 -8.93 3.03 4.64
CA VAL A 90 -9.12 1.70 5.22
C VAL A 90 -9.31 1.75 6.73
N GLY A 91 -10.01 0.74 7.25
CA GLY A 91 -10.17 0.55 8.70
C GLY A 91 -9.01 -0.22 9.31
N VAL A 92 -9.18 -0.69 10.56
CA VAL A 92 -8.19 -1.47 11.31
C VAL A 92 -8.39 -3.00 11.21
N SER A 93 -9.29 -3.43 10.32
CA SER A 93 -9.59 -4.83 10.03
C SER A 93 -9.12 -5.18 8.61
N LYS A 94 -9.45 -6.37 8.09
CA LYS A 94 -9.10 -6.74 6.72
C LYS A 94 -9.59 -5.70 5.71
N ALA A 95 -8.74 -5.34 4.76
CA ALA A 95 -9.06 -4.46 3.65
C ALA A 95 -9.04 -5.25 2.33
N TYR A 96 -9.86 -4.80 1.38
CA TYR A 96 -10.05 -5.41 0.08
C TYR A 96 -9.97 -4.34 -1.01
N LEU A 97 -9.14 -4.57 -2.03
CA LEU A 97 -9.10 -3.81 -3.28
C LEU A 97 -9.69 -4.67 -4.40
N ARG A 98 -10.82 -4.28 -4.97
CA ARG A 98 -11.58 -5.10 -5.93
C ARG A 98 -10.91 -5.12 -7.30
N LEU A 99 -10.70 -6.33 -7.82
CA LEU A 99 -10.26 -6.60 -9.20
C LEU A 99 -11.45 -6.94 -10.10
N ALA A 100 -12.53 -7.46 -9.51
CA ALA A 100 -13.78 -7.78 -10.19
C ALA A 100 -14.98 -7.33 -9.34
N PRO A 101 -16.16 -7.12 -9.97
CA PRO A 101 -17.38 -6.79 -9.25
C PRO A 101 -17.70 -7.81 -8.14
N PRO A 102 -18.20 -7.36 -6.97
CA PRO A 102 -18.52 -8.26 -5.87
C PRO A 102 -19.76 -9.09 -6.19
N ARG A 103 -19.74 -10.38 -5.80
CA ARG A 103 -20.83 -11.33 -6.08
C ARG A 103 -22.16 -10.96 -5.44
N ASN A 104 -22.14 -10.23 -4.33
CA ASN A 104 -23.33 -9.81 -3.59
C ASN A 104 -23.97 -8.51 -4.14
N GLY A 105 -23.50 -8.00 -5.27
CA GLY A 105 -24.05 -6.77 -5.88
C GLY A 105 -23.74 -5.49 -5.12
N GLN A 106 -22.80 -5.51 -4.16
CA GLN A 106 -22.37 -4.28 -3.50
C GLN A 106 -21.86 -3.27 -4.54
N ALA A 107 -22.42 -2.05 -4.53
CA ALA A 107 -22.06 -0.98 -5.46
C ALA A 107 -21.42 0.25 -4.77
N ARG A 108 -21.59 0.40 -3.46
CA ARG A 108 -21.09 1.55 -2.68
C ARG A 108 -19.88 1.17 -1.84
N GLY A 109 -18.99 2.16 -1.62
CA GLY A 109 -17.79 1.98 -0.80
C GLY A 109 -16.81 0.93 -1.35
N ILE A 110 -16.85 0.69 -2.66
CA ILE A 110 -15.88 -0.19 -3.32
C ILE A 110 -14.58 0.59 -3.48
N ARG A 111 -13.50 -0.02 -3.01
CA ARG A 111 -12.14 0.37 -3.35
C ARG A 111 -11.70 -0.43 -4.56
N TRP A 112 -11.68 0.16 -5.75
CA TRP A 112 -11.19 -0.54 -6.93
C TRP A 112 -9.67 -0.57 -6.91
N ALA A 113 -9.08 -1.72 -7.21
CA ALA A 113 -7.63 -1.87 -7.20
C ALA A 113 -6.92 -0.92 -8.18
N ALA A 114 -7.58 -0.60 -9.30
CA ALA A 114 -7.07 0.34 -10.28
C ALA A 114 -6.83 1.76 -9.72
N ASP A 115 -7.67 2.21 -8.79
CA ASP A 115 -7.58 3.56 -8.20
C ASP A 115 -6.35 3.74 -7.30
N TYR A 116 -5.79 2.61 -6.84
CA TYR A 116 -4.62 2.57 -5.96
C TYR A 116 -3.36 2.08 -6.66
N LEU A 117 -3.42 1.78 -7.96
CA LEU A 117 -2.31 1.17 -8.68
C LEU A 117 -1.13 2.14 -8.73
N LEU A 118 0.03 1.71 -8.22
CA LEU A 118 1.27 2.45 -8.41
C LEU A 118 1.76 2.25 -9.85
N ALA A 119 1.54 3.24 -10.70
CA ALA A 119 1.96 3.21 -12.09
C ALA A 119 3.48 3.39 -12.22
N GLU A 120 4.10 2.61 -13.10
CA GLU A 120 5.49 2.84 -13.49
C GLU A 120 5.58 4.11 -14.36
N GLU A 121 6.58 4.95 -14.10
CA GLU A 121 6.94 6.03 -14.98
C GLU A 121 7.58 5.41 -16.23
N ARG A 122 6.89 5.50 -17.37
CA ARG A 122 7.50 5.17 -18.65
C ARG A 122 8.51 6.27 -18.93
N ALA A 123 9.80 5.95 -18.76
CA ALA A 123 10.89 6.84 -19.15
C ALA A 123 10.59 7.36 -20.57
N ALA A 124 10.22 8.64 -20.66
CA ALA A 124 10.27 9.33 -21.93
C ALA A 124 11.73 9.30 -22.34
N TYR A 125 12.07 8.42 -23.29
CA TYR A 125 13.39 8.34 -23.86
C TYR A 125 13.63 9.63 -24.66
N ARG A 126 13.98 10.71 -23.95
CA ARG A 126 14.51 11.94 -24.54
C ARG A 126 15.97 11.66 -24.85
N VAL A 127 16.21 11.13 -26.04
CA VAL A 127 17.51 11.31 -26.69
C VAL A 127 17.63 12.80 -26.96
N ALA A 128 18.49 13.47 -26.21
CA ALA A 128 19.12 14.70 -26.65
C ALA A 128 20.39 14.33 -27.42
#